data_AF-A0A2E4N237-F1
#
_entry.id   AF-A0A2E4N237-F1
#
_cell.length_a   1.000
_cell.length_b   1.000
_cell.length_c   1.000
_cell.angle_alpha   90.00
_cell.angle_beta   90.00
_cell.angle_gamma   90.00
#
_symmetry.space_group_name_H-M   'P 1'
#
loop_
_entity.id
_entity.type
_entity.pdbx_description
1 polymer ?
#
loop_
_entity_poly.entity_id
_entity_poly.type
_entity_poly.pdbx_seq_one_letter_code
_entity_poly.pdbx_strand_id
1 'polypeptide(L)'
;FDLWSPPEDLIDKSSLPGATQHGIGRPCKVGKEQIAGLVTALKHFVETDEETRRSGWLQTVETLADGLRELDGLSVRVFDRGAIPSLHVKLEKVNGKTMTRKLNANRPGVHVNASRVHEDVLVLNPVCLREGDTDRLIDVFRATLAR
;
A
#
# COMPACT_ATOMS: atom_id res chain seq x y z
N PHE A 1 2.33 -24.24 -37.38
CA PHE A 1 1.52 -23.36 -36.50
C PHE A 1 0.60 -24.21 -35.61
N ASP A 2 0.92 -25.50 -35.41
CA ASP A 2 -0.12 -26.54 -35.22
C ASP A 2 -0.21 -27.06 -33.79
N LEU A 3 0.80 -26.77 -32.95
CA LEU A 3 0.89 -27.29 -31.58
C LEU A 3 0.13 -26.44 -30.55
N TRP A 4 -0.23 -25.20 -30.89
CA TRP A 4 -0.99 -24.31 -30.01
C TRP A 4 -2.24 -23.82 -30.71
N SER A 5 -3.41 -24.19 -30.20
CA SER A 5 -4.73 -23.82 -30.71
C SER A 5 -5.56 -23.16 -29.61
N PRO A 6 -5.39 -21.85 -29.36
CA PRO A 6 -6.19 -21.13 -28.38
C PRO A 6 -7.63 -20.95 -28.91
N PRO A 7 -8.59 -20.67 -28.03
CA PRO A 7 -9.93 -20.24 -28.45
C PRO A 7 -9.84 -18.99 -29.33
N GLU A 8 -10.43 -19.02 -30.53
CA GLU A 8 -10.34 -17.93 -31.52
C GLU A 8 -11.03 -16.64 -31.06
N ASP A 9 -12.05 -16.77 -30.21
CA ASP A 9 -12.75 -15.65 -29.57
C ASP A 9 -11.88 -14.93 -28.53
N LEU A 10 -10.84 -15.59 -28.01
CA LEU A 10 -9.87 -15.00 -27.09
C LEU A 10 -8.60 -14.55 -27.79
N ILE A 11 -8.09 -15.35 -28.73
CA ILE A 11 -6.80 -15.11 -29.40
C ILE A 11 -6.89 -15.45 -30.89
N ASP A 12 -6.97 -14.42 -31.72
CA ASP A 12 -6.80 -14.55 -33.17
C ASP A 12 -5.32 -14.80 -33.51
N LYS A 13 -4.98 -16.06 -33.80
CA LYS A 13 -3.61 -16.47 -34.18
C LYS A 13 -3.12 -15.82 -35.47
N SER A 14 -4.00 -15.40 -36.37
CA SER A 14 -3.59 -14.74 -37.62
C SER A 14 -2.98 -13.36 -37.35
N SER A 15 -3.39 -12.72 -36.25
CA SER A 15 -2.84 -11.44 -35.77
C SER A 15 -1.47 -11.55 -35.09
N LEU A 16 -0.98 -12.77 -34.84
CA LEU A 16 0.26 -13.03 -34.10
C LEU A 16 1.31 -13.80 -34.95
N PRO A 17 1.77 -13.23 -36.08
CA PRO A 17 2.81 -13.85 -36.88
C PRO A 17 4.10 -13.99 -36.06
N GLY A 18 4.69 -15.19 -36.05
CA GLY A 18 5.90 -15.50 -35.27
C GLY A 18 5.66 -15.89 -33.81
N ALA A 19 4.40 -16.03 -33.37
CA ALA A 19 4.08 -16.57 -32.05
C ALA A 19 4.70 -17.97 -31.84
N THR A 20 5.18 -18.21 -30.62
CA THR A 20 5.82 -19.49 -30.29
C THR A 20 4.83 -20.65 -30.41
N GLN A 21 5.32 -21.82 -30.80
CA GLN A 21 4.50 -23.03 -30.90
C GLN A 21 3.93 -23.50 -29.55
N HIS A 22 4.38 -22.93 -28.44
CA HIS A 22 3.91 -23.22 -27.08
C HIS A 22 2.95 -22.14 -26.54
N GLY A 23 2.52 -21.20 -27.39
CA GLY A 23 1.61 -20.11 -27.01
C GLY A 23 2.22 -19.04 -26.11
N ILE A 24 1.36 -18.15 -25.63
CA ILE A 24 1.76 -16.98 -24.82
C ILE A 24 2.33 -17.35 -23.44
N GLY A 25 2.03 -18.55 -22.93
CA GLY A 25 2.55 -19.00 -21.63
C GLY A 25 4.08 -19.11 -21.59
N ARG A 26 4.72 -19.36 -22.75
CA ARG A 26 6.18 -19.47 -22.84
C ARG A 26 6.90 -18.14 -22.61
N PRO A 27 6.58 -17.03 -23.32
CA PRO A 27 7.16 -15.72 -23.01
C PRO A 27 6.69 -15.14 -21.67
N CYS A 28 5.50 -15.50 -21.20
CA CYS A 28 4.97 -15.05 -19.90
C CYS A 28 5.41 -15.92 -18.72
N LYS A 29 6.34 -16.85 -18.90
CA LYS A 29 6.79 -17.75 -17.83
C LYS A 29 7.55 -16.95 -16.77
N VAL A 30 7.13 -17.08 -15.52
CA VAL A 30 7.83 -16.50 -14.36
C VAL A 30 9.18 -17.18 -14.12
N GLY A 31 10.15 -16.40 -13.61
CA GLY A 31 11.47 -16.87 -13.23
C GLY A 31 11.45 -17.74 -11.96
N LYS A 32 12.52 -18.50 -11.73
CA LYS A 32 12.64 -19.39 -10.56
C LYS A 32 12.62 -18.61 -9.23
N GLU A 33 13.17 -17.39 -9.23
CA GLU A 33 13.19 -16.49 -8.07
C GLU A 33 11.77 -16.01 -7.72
N GLN A 34 10.94 -15.71 -8.73
CA GLN A 34 9.54 -15.33 -8.53
C GLN A 34 8.72 -16.50 -7.98
N ILE A 35 8.96 -17.72 -8.49
CA ILE A 35 8.32 -18.94 -7.97
C ILE A 35 8.72 -19.17 -6.52
N ALA A 36 10.01 -19.12 -6.20
CA ALA A 36 10.51 -19.31 -4.84
C ALA A 36 9.93 -18.25 -3.89
N GLY A 37 9.90 -16.98 -4.30
CA GLY A 37 9.30 -15.89 -3.53
C GLY A 37 7.81 -16.10 -3.27
N LEU A 38 7.04 -16.49 -4.30
CA LEU A 38 5.60 -16.75 -4.17
C LEU A 38 5.32 -17.94 -3.25
N VAL A 39 6.06 -19.05 -3.41
CA VAL A 39 5.89 -20.23 -2.53
C VAL A 39 6.20 -19.88 -1.08
N THR A 40 7.27 -19.13 -0.83
CA THR A 40 7.59 -18.65 0.53
C THR A 40 6.52 -17.73 1.08
N ALA A 41 6.02 -16.77 0.29
CA ALA A 41 4.94 -15.89 0.70
C ALA A 41 3.64 -16.65 1.03
N LEU A 42 3.30 -17.69 0.24
CA LEU A 42 2.13 -18.54 0.49
C LEU A 42 2.27 -19.36 1.77
N LYS A 43 3.47 -19.90 2.06
CA LYS A 43 3.73 -20.59 3.34
C LYS A 43 3.49 -19.66 4.52
N HIS A 44 4.11 -18.48 4.50
CA HIS A 44 3.88 -17.47 5.53
C HIS A 44 2.42 -17.05 5.63
N PHE A 45 1.72 -16.88 4.49
CA PHE A 45 0.31 -16.52 4.48
C PHE A 45 -0.56 -17.55 5.21
N VAL A 46 -0.34 -18.85 4.94
CA VAL A 46 -1.09 -19.94 5.59
C VAL A 46 -0.74 -20.06 7.08
N GLU A 47 0.51 -19.79 7.46
CA GLU A 47 0.97 -19.85 8.86
C GLU A 47 0.57 -18.62 9.68
N THR A 48 0.19 -17.50 9.04
CA THR A 48 -0.12 -16.25 9.72
C THR A 48 -1.49 -16.29 10.38
N ASP A 49 -1.53 -16.04 11.68
CA ASP A 49 -2.78 -15.78 12.39
C ASP A 49 -3.34 -14.39 12.04
N GLU A 50 -4.48 -14.35 11.38
CA GLU A 50 -5.07 -13.11 10.86
C GLU A 50 -5.53 -12.17 11.97
N GLU A 51 -6.02 -12.73 13.09
CA GLU A 51 -6.53 -11.95 14.22
C GLU A 51 -5.39 -11.23 14.94
N THR A 52 -4.29 -11.93 15.21
CA THR A 52 -3.06 -11.36 15.79
C THR A 52 -2.51 -10.27 14.90
N ARG A 53 -2.41 -10.53 13.58
CA ARG A 53 -1.93 -9.53 12.61
C ARG A 53 -2.82 -8.28 12.60
N ARG A 54 -4.14 -8.46 12.53
CA ARG A 54 -5.08 -7.34 12.54
C ARG A 54 -5.03 -6.56 13.84
N SER A 55 -4.88 -7.23 14.98
CA SER A 55 -4.76 -6.59 16.29
C SER A 55 -3.50 -5.73 16.38
N GLY A 56 -2.35 -6.22 15.87
CA GLY A 56 -1.12 -5.43 15.78
C GLY A 56 -1.26 -4.21 14.87
N TRP A 57 -1.97 -4.34 13.75
CA TRP A 57 -2.29 -3.22 12.88
C TRP A 57 -3.20 -2.18 13.54
N LEU A 58 -4.20 -2.61 14.31
CA LEU A 58 -5.09 -1.71 15.04
C LEU A 58 -4.29 -0.94 16.10
N GLN A 59 -3.46 -1.63 16.88
CA GLN A 59 -2.58 -1.00 17.86
C GLN A 59 -1.66 0.05 17.20
N THR A 60 -1.07 -0.27 16.05
CA THR A 60 -0.23 0.68 15.29
C THR A 60 -1.03 1.93 14.89
N VAL A 61 -2.26 1.76 14.41
CA VAL A 61 -3.15 2.86 14.02
C VAL A 61 -3.57 3.71 15.23
N GLU A 62 -3.82 3.08 16.38
CA GLU A 62 -4.16 3.76 17.63
C GLU A 62 -2.98 4.58 18.17
N THR A 63 -1.77 4.02 18.20
CA THR A 63 -0.55 4.75 18.58
C THR A 63 -0.33 5.99 17.70
N LEU A 64 -0.50 5.86 16.39
CA LEU A 64 -0.44 7.01 15.47
C LEU A 64 -1.56 8.01 15.75
N ALA A 65 -2.77 7.53 16.05
CA ALA A 65 -3.90 8.40 16.34
C ALA A 65 -3.62 9.27 17.57
N ASP A 66 -3.09 8.68 18.63
CA ASP A 66 -2.79 9.37 19.88
C ASP A 66 -1.71 10.43 19.68
N GLY A 67 -0.59 10.08 19.05
CA GLY A 67 0.49 11.05 18.80
C GLY A 67 0.10 12.18 17.83
N LEU A 68 -0.75 11.91 16.84
CA LEU A 68 -1.20 12.94 15.90
C LEU A 68 -2.32 13.84 16.46
N ARG A 69 -3.11 13.36 17.43
CA ARG A 69 -4.13 14.19 18.12
C ARG A 69 -3.51 15.30 18.96
N GLU A 70 -2.27 15.13 19.40
CA GLU A 70 -1.52 16.16 20.13
C GLU A 70 -1.07 17.32 19.23
N LEU A 71 -1.14 17.15 17.91
CA LEU A 71 -0.73 18.18 16.95
C LEU A 71 -1.90 19.09 16.58
N ASP A 72 -1.65 20.40 16.65
CA ASP A 72 -2.62 21.43 16.27
C ASP A 72 -2.86 21.48 14.75
N GLY A 73 -4.12 21.73 14.35
CA GLY A 73 -4.55 21.80 12.95
C GLY A 73 -4.83 20.45 12.28
N LEU A 74 -4.96 19.37 13.06
CA LEU A 74 -5.33 18.04 12.61
C LEU A 74 -6.62 17.55 13.30
N SER A 75 -7.54 16.97 12.51
CA SER A 75 -8.63 16.16 13.03
C SER A 75 -8.41 14.70 12.65
N VAL A 76 -8.28 13.84 13.67
CA VAL A 76 -7.80 12.46 13.51
C VAL A 76 -8.90 11.45 13.85
N ARG A 77 -9.18 10.54 12.93
CA ARG A 77 -10.21 9.51 13.10
C ARG A 77 -9.69 8.13 12.68
N VAL A 78 -9.82 7.17 13.59
CA VAL A 78 -9.57 5.75 13.32
C VAL A 78 -10.75 5.16 12.55
N PHE A 79 -10.45 4.44 11.47
CA PHE A 79 -11.40 3.68 10.67
C PHE A 79 -11.08 2.20 10.78
N ASP A 80 -11.91 1.50 11.55
CA ASP A 80 -11.77 0.06 11.78
C ASP A 80 -13.06 -0.69 11.39
N ARG A 81 -13.29 -0.84 10.08
CA ARG A 81 -14.45 -1.58 9.55
C ARG A 81 -14.08 -2.65 8.51
N GLY A 82 -12.79 -2.93 8.35
CA GLY A 82 -12.26 -3.85 7.34
C GLY A 82 -11.11 -4.70 7.86
N ALA A 83 -10.52 -5.50 6.97
CA ALA A 83 -9.39 -6.37 7.31
C ALA A 83 -8.14 -5.58 7.74
N ILE A 84 -7.99 -4.34 7.24
CA ILE A 84 -6.89 -3.44 7.56
C ILE A 84 -7.50 -2.16 8.15
N PRO A 85 -7.26 -1.85 9.43
CA PRO A 85 -7.65 -0.55 10.00
C PRO A 85 -6.80 0.56 9.37
N SER A 86 -7.33 1.78 9.37
CA SER A 86 -6.63 2.94 8.82
C SER A 86 -6.87 4.19 9.65
N LEU A 87 -5.94 5.14 9.55
CA LEU A 87 -6.06 6.44 10.17
C LEU A 87 -6.39 7.48 9.11
N HIS A 88 -7.48 8.21 9.30
CA HIS A 88 -7.80 9.36 8.47
C HIS A 88 -7.43 10.63 9.23
N VAL A 89 -6.56 11.43 8.63
CA VAL A 89 -6.08 12.70 9.18
C VAL A 89 -6.59 13.82 8.29
N LYS A 90 -7.61 14.52 8.76
CA LYS A 90 -8.16 15.73 8.13
C LYS A 90 -7.27 16.92 8.52
N LEU A 91 -6.78 17.61 7.50
CA LEU A 91 -5.95 18.79 7.66
C LEU A 91 -6.85 20.03 7.72
N GLU A 92 -6.62 20.89 8.69
CA GLU A 92 -7.44 22.11 8.89
C GLU A 92 -6.74 23.37 8.38
N LYS A 93 -5.41 23.40 8.44
CA LYS A 93 -4.61 24.61 8.16
C LYS A 93 -3.83 24.55 6.85
N VAL A 94 -3.71 23.38 6.24
CA VAL A 94 -2.95 23.15 5.00
C VAL A 94 -3.73 22.22 4.09
N ASN A 95 -3.72 22.49 2.78
CA ASN A 95 -4.38 21.59 1.84
C ASN A 95 -3.62 20.26 1.68
N GLY A 96 -4.35 19.20 1.35
CA GLY A 96 -3.82 17.84 1.23
C GLY A 96 -2.66 17.75 0.26
N LYS A 97 -2.77 18.36 -0.92
CA LYS A 97 -1.74 18.26 -1.98
C LYS A 97 -0.41 18.88 -1.54
N THR A 98 -0.46 19.99 -0.81
CA THR A 98 0.74 20.65 -0.28
C THR A 98 1.35 19.82 0.84
N MET A 99 0.53 19.32 1.77
CA MET A 99 1.02 18.44 2.85
C MET A 99 1.67 17.16 2.29
N THR A 100 1.01 16.45 1.36
CA THR A 100 1.58 15.25 0.71
C THR A 100 2.89 15.56 0.00
N ARG A 101 3.00 16.69 -0.72
CA ARG A 101 4.26 17.08 -1.36
C ARG A 101 5.38 17.33 -0.35
N LYS A 102 5.08 18.03 0.75
CA LYS A 102 6.05 18.26 1.84
C LYS A 102 6.48 16.93 2.47
N LEU A 103 5.54 16.03 2.76
CA LEU A 103 5.81 14.69 3.31
C LEU A 103 6.73 13.86 2.38
N ASN A 104 6.42 13.80 1.09
CA ASN A 104 7.23 13.09 0.08
C ASN A 104 8.64 13.68 -0.04
N ALA A 105 8.81 14.99 0.18
CA ALA A 105 10.09 15.67 0.07
C ALA A 105 11.05 15.40 1.25
N ASN A 106 10.58 14.79 2.35
CA ASN A 106 11.43 14.40 3.47
C ASN A 106 12.52 13.39 3.07
N ARG A 107 13.52 13.20 3.96
CA ARG A 107 14.58 12.21 3.79
C ARG A 107 14.76 11.37 5.06
N PRO A 108 14.40 10.06 5.00
CA PRO A 108 13.57 9.39 4.00
C PRO A 108 12.18 10.04 3.82
N GLY A 109 11.62 9.88 2.63
CA GLY A 109 10.31 10.43 2.26
C GLY A 109 9.17 9.65 2.90
N VAL A 110 8.07 10.35 3.20
CA VAL A 110 6.84 9.75 3.75
C VAL A 110 5.76 9.80 2.68
N HIS A 111 5.33 8.64 2.21
CA HIS A 111 4.29 8.51 1.18
C HIS A 111 3.00 7.99 1.81
N VAL A 112 1.97 8.83 1.81
CA VAL A 112 0.64 8.51 2.34
C VAL A 112 -0.33 8.12 1.22
N ASN A 113 -1.42 7.44 1.55
CA ASN A 113 -2.49 7.20 0.60
C ASN A 113 -3.22 8.53 0.30
N ALA A 114 -3.11 8.97 -0.96
CA ALA A 114 -3.60 10.25 -1.44
C ALA A 114 -5.01 10.19 -2.08
N SER A 115 -5.75 9.09 -1.90
CA SER A 115 -7.09 8.91 -2.50
C SER A 115 -8.08 10.03 -2.14
N ARG A 116 -7.96 10.61 -0.93
CA ARG A 116 -8.79 11.71 -0.42
C ARG A 116 -8.05 13.03 -0.26
N VAL A 117 -6.93 13.18 -0.96
CA VAL A 117 -6.08 14.39 -0.86
C VAL A 117 -6.80 15.67 -1.30
N HIS A 118 -7.81 15.56 -2.17
CA HIS A 118 -8.65 16.66 -2.64
C HIS A 118 -9.67 17.13 -1.59
N GLU A 119 -9.94 16.30 -0.59
CA GLU A 119 -10.77 16.63 0.57
C GLU A 119 -9.91 17.04 1.77
N ASP A 120 -8.62 17.30 1.56
CA ASP A 120 -7.61 17.55 2.60
C ASP A 120 -7.53 16.45 3.66
N VAL A 121 -7.81 15.20 3.26
CA VAL A 121 -7.64 14.04 4.14
C VAL A 121 -6.50 13.17 3.65
N LEU A 122 -5.58 12.87 4.56
CA LEU A 122 -4.53 11.87 4.36
C LEU A 122 -4.95 10.56 5.01
N VAL A 123 -4.79 9.45 4.28
CA VAL A 123 -5.07 8.11 4.80
C VAL A 123 -3.76 7.41 5.08
N LEU A 124 -3.57 6.95 6.32
CA LEU A 124 -2.41 6.16 6.73
C LEU A 124 -2.85 4.72 6.99
N ASN A 125 -2.11 3.77 6.42
CA ASN A 125 -2.31 2.35 6.68
C ASN A 125 -1.10 1.78 7.44
N PRO A 126 -1.30 0.76 8.28
CA PRO A 126 -0.23 0.19 9.09
C PRO A 126 0.61 -0.86 8.36
N VAL A 127 0.15 -1.35 7.18
CA VAL A 127 0.70 -2.54 6.50
C VAL A 127 2.18 -2.42 6.15
N CYS A 128 2.67 -1.20 5.89
CA CYS A 128 4.06 -0.94 5.51
C CYS A 128 4.91 -0.37 6.64
N LEU A 129 4.37 -0.26 7.86
CA LEU A 129 5.09 0.29 9.00
C LEU A 129 5.85 -0.80 9.74
N ARG A 130 7.04 -0.45 10.20
CA ARG A 130 7.91 -1.27 11.04
C ARG A 130 7.93 -0.70 12.45
N GLU A 131 8.50 -1.47 13.37
CA GLU A 131 8.82 -0.99 14.71
C GLU A 131 9.67 0.30 14.63
N GLY A 132 9.25 1.33 15.38
CA GLY A 132 9.87 2.66 15.38
C GLY A 132 9.40 3.61 14.26
N ASP A 133 8.67 3.14 13.24
CA ASP A 133 8.16 4.04 12.19
C ASP A 133 7.04 4.95 12.70
N THR A 134 6.29 4.55 13.73
CA THR A 134 5.19 5.34 14.30
C THR A 134 5.69 6.67 14.87
N ASP A 135 6.72 6.62 15.71
CA ASP A 135 7.28 7.80 16.37
C ASP A 135 7.89 8.75 15.33
N ARG A 136 8.65 8.17 14.40
CA ARG A 136 9.23 8.90 13.27
C ARG A 136 8.14 9.60 12.44
N LEU A 137 7.02 8.93 12.19
CA LEU A 137 5.92 9.49 11.39
C LEU A 137 5.29 10.69 12.12
N ILE A 138 5.04 10.56 13.41
CA ILE A 138 4.51 11.65 14.26
C ILE A 138 5.47 12.85 14.23
N ASP A 139 6.78 12.63 14.38
CA ASP A 139 7.79 13.68 14.33
C ASP A 139 7.85 14.38 12.97
N VAL A 140 7.76 13.62 11.88
CA VAL A 140 7.72 14.19 10.51
C VAL A 140 6.46 15.03 10.31
N PHE A 141 5.30 14.59 10.80
CA PHE A 141 4.07 15.38 10.74
C PHE A 141 4.21 16.68 11.52
N ARG A 142 4.72 16.61 12.76
CA ARG A 142 4.98 17.78 13.62
C ARG A 142 5.91 18.78 12.93
N ALA A 143 7.04 18.33 12.43
CA ALA A 143 8.02 19.18 11.74
C ALA A 143 7.47 19.77 10.43
N THR A 144 6.59 19.05 9.74
CA THR A 144 6.01 19.51 8.47
C THR A 144 4.92 20.55 8.68
N LEU A 145 4.15 20.45 9.76
CA LEU A 145 3.11 21.42 10.14
C LEU A 145 3.69 22.74 10.69
N ALA A 146 4.85 22.68 11.33
CA ALA A 146 5.55 23.86 11.85
C ALA A 146 6.20 24.75 10.77
N ARG A 147 6.19 24.33 9.50
CA ARG A 147 6.79 25.03 8.35
C ARG A 147 5.73 25.58 7.41
#